data_AF-A0A9C7PID6-F1
#
_entry.id   AF-A0A9C7PID6-F1
#
_cell.length_a   1.000
_cell.length_b   1.000
_cell.length_c   1.000
_cell.angle_alpha   90.00
_cell.angle_beta   90.00
_cell.angle_gamma   90.00
#
_symmetry.space_group_name_H-M   'P 1'
#
loop_
_entity.id
_entity.type
_entity.pdbx_description
1 polymer ?
#
loop_
_entity_poly.entity_id
_entity_poly.type
_entity_poly.pdbx_seq_one_letter_code
_entity_poly.pdbx_strand_id
1 'polypeptide(L)'
;MKISILIYCFLLSLSLSQQLDVTFRYVKEPTESFYRIFVPGTMPDGTSNDWGPNSNGVISPSAPSQMLYNENNDSYEKSYSLQIGEEYLYKLHFHYNASGGDYAWVSDPMNPETTSDGWDNSILYVTDPLFFQPARHLNEDGMVTGLSLGIHTNEQIDSIRYKIGEDNYISDGYFFDNGNFYVSLNPARSLFESYKIEVSIEGQNYIAYDQPEITINEESMPSYLKRRSKLD
;
A
#
# COMPACT_ATOMS: atom_id res chain seq x y z
N MET A 1 32.43 -16.85 -56.81
CA MET A 1 32.30 -15.89 -55.68
C MET A 1 30.83 -15.47 -55.64
N LYS A 2 29.97 -16.12 -54.85
CA LYS A 2 29.72 -15.86 -53.42
C LYS A 2 29.63 -14.36 -53.13
N ILE A 3 28.42 -13.85 -52.99
CA ILE A 3 27.96 -13.00 -51.87
C ILE A 3 26.48 -13.35 -51.68
N SER A 4 26.22 -14.25 -50.74
CA SER A 4 24.89 -14.42 -50.14
C SER A 4 24.65 -13.20 -49.26
N ILE A 5 23.68 -12.36 -49.61
CA ILE A 5 23.14 -11.37 -48.67
C ILE A 5 22.02 -12.08 -47.93
N LEU A 6 22.43 -12.75 -46.85
CA LEU A 6 21.55 -13.22 -45.79
C LEU A 6 20.98 -11.96 -45.12
N ILE A 7 19.81 -11.51 -45.55
CA ILE A 7 19.00 -10.54 -44.80
C ILE A 7 18.51 -11.29 -43.57
N TYR A 8 19.35 -11.33 -42.55
CA TYR A 8 18.95 -11.65 -41.19
C TYR A 8 18.07 -10.49 -40.76
N CYS A 9 16.76 -10.63 -40.95
CA CYS A 9 15.78 -9.79 -40.27
C CYS A 9 16.02 -9.96 -38.78
N PHE A 10 16.86 -9.09 -38.24
CA PHE A 10 16.93 -8.75 -36.84
C PHE A 10 15.55 -8.19 -36.51
N LEU A 11 14.61 -9.09 -36.19
CA LEU A 11 13.44 -8.75 -35.41
C LEU A 11 14.00 -8.23 -34.09
N LEU A 12 14.24 -6.91 -34.04
CA LEU A 12 14.23 -6.19 -32.79
C LEU A 12 12.87 -6.54 -32.17
N SER A 13 12.87 -7.46 -31.22
CA SER A 13 11.87 -7.47 -30.18
C SER A 13 11.97 -6.11 -29.51
N LEU A 14 11.21 -5.14 -30.02
CA LEU A 14 10.73 -4.02 -29.23
C LEU A 14 9.88 -4.67 -28.13
N SER A 15 10.53 -5.14 -27.07
CA SER A 15 9.89 -5.26 -25.77
C SER A 15 9.49 -3.84 -25.41
N LEU A 16 8.27 -3.44 -25.81
CA LEU A 16 7.65 -2.24 -25.31
C LEU A 16 7.67 -2.40 -23.79
N SER A 17 8.44 -1.55 -23.13
CA SER A 17 8.43 -1.44 -21.68
C SER A 17 6.98 -1.11 -21.29
N GLN A 18 6.28 -2.09 -20.75
CA GLN A 18 4.88 -1.91 -20.36
C GLN A 18 4.87 -1.15 -19.05
N GLN A 19 4.01 -0.15 -18.97
CA GLN A 19 3.83 0.66 -17.77
C GLN A 19 2.57 0.24 -17.05
N LEU A 20 2.56 0.47 -15.75
CA LEU A 20 1.41 0.32 -14.89
C LEU A 20 1.27 1.60 -14.05
N ASP A 21 0.07 2.18 -14.06
CA ASP A 21 -0.25 3.28 -13.16
C ASP A 21 -0.54 2.71 -11.77
N VAL A 22 0.39 2.96 -10.84
CA VAL A 22 0.34 2.45 -9.46
C VAL A 22 0.05 3.62 -8.52
N THR A 23 -0.96 3.45 -7.67
CA THR A 23 -1.35 4.44 -6.67
C THR A 23 -0.85 4.03 -5.30
N PHE A 24 0.09 4.79 -4.77
CA PHE A 24 0.53 4.69 -3.39
C PHE A 24 -0.50 5.35 -2.47
N ARG A 25 -0.72 4.73 -1.32
CA ARG A 25 -1.71 5.11 -0.34
C ARG A 25 -1.14 5.12 1.06
N TYR A 26 -1.74 5.98 1.89
CA TYR A 26 -1.55 5.98 3.32
C TYR A 26 -2.89 6.19 4.01
N VAL A 27 -3.31 5.21 4.81
CA VAL A 27 -4.49 5.32 5.67
C VAL A 27 -4.03 5.77 7.04
N LYS A 28 -4.52 6.93 7.45
CA LYS A 28 -4.11 7.56 8.70
C LYS A 28 -4.70 6.82 9.89
N GLU A 29 -3.89 6.49 10.90
CA GLU A 29 -4.44 5.95 12.15
C GLU A 29 -5.14 7.06 12.96
N PRO A 30 -6.18 6.75 13.74
CA PRO A 30 -6.94 7.74 14.52
C PRO A 30 -6.08 8.61 15.45
N THR A 31 -4.99 8.06 15.98
CA THR A 31 -4.09 8.72 16.92
C THR A 31 -3.00 9.55 16.24
N GLU A 32 -2.84 9.42 14.93
CA GLU A 32 -1.79 10.11 14.19
C GLU A 32 -2.14 11.57 13.93
N SER A 33 -1.09 12.38 13.81
CA SER A 33 -1.21 13.77 13.38
C SER A 33 0.04 14.16 12.62
N PHE A 34 -0.16 14.66 11.41
CA PHE A 34 0.88 15.24 10.58
C PHE A 34 0.27 16.35 9.73
N TYR A 35 1.10 17.30 9.32
CA TYR A 35 0.70 18.42 8.47
C TYR A 35 0.58 17.98 7.00
N ARG A 36 1.50 17.13 6.53
CA ARG A 36 1.53 16.57 5.18
C ARG A 36 2.39 15.31 5.12
N ILE A 37 2.15 14.50 4.11
CA ILE A 37 2.89 13.25 3.85
C ILE A 37 3.32 13.21 2.38
N PHE A 38 4.48 12.61 2.14
CA PHE A 38 5.08 12.40 0.82
C PHE A 38 5.47 10.93 0.65
N VAL A 39 5.50 10.46 -0.59
CA VAL A 39 6.06 9.16 -0.97
C VAL A 39 7.16 9.29 -2.03
N PRO A 40 8.37 9.75 -1.66
CA PRO A 40 9.52 9.79 -2.57
C PRO A 40 10.15 8.40 -2.79
N GLY A 41 11.00 8.28 -3.82
CA GLY A 41 11.69 7.03 -4.09
C GLY A 41 12.47 7.02 -5.40
N THR A 42 12.69 5.83 -5.96
CA THR A 42 13.36 5.64 -7.27
C THR A 42 12.40 5.72 -8.46
N MET A 43 11.14 6.14 -8.24
CA MET A 43 10.10 6.31 -9.28
C MET A 43 10.41 7.48 -10.24
N PRO A 44 10.06 7.40 -11.54
CA PRO A 44 10.20 8.50 -12.51
C PRO A 44 9.08 9.56 -12.37
N ASP A 45 9.19 10.84 -12.74
CA ASP A 45 10.18 11.56 -13.58
C ASP A 45 10.80 12.79 -12.87
N GLY A 46 12.13 12.95 -12.94
CA GLY A 46 12.82 14.20 -12.58
C GLY A 46 14.29 14.08 -12.19
N THR A 47 14.74 12.97 -11.61
CA THR A 47 16.17 12.67 -11.37
C THR A 47 16.43 11.16 -11.26
N SER A 48 17.69 10.77 -11.43
CA SER A 48 18.22 9.50 -10.90
C SER A 48 18.08 9.53 -9.36
N ASN A 49 17.21 8.70 -8.80
CA ASN A 49 16.83 8.62 -7.37
C ASN A 49 16.14 9.89 -6.84
N ASP A 50 14.88 10.10 -7.23
CA ASP A 50 14.01 11.18 -6.78
C ASP A 50 13.49 10.95 -5.34
N TRP A 51 14.42 10.87 -4.37
CA TRP A 51 14.17 10.91 -2.92
C TRP A 51 13.55 12.25 -2.45
N GLY A 52 12.79 12.90 -3.34
CA GLY A 52 12.30 14.26 -3.26
C GLY A 52 13.41 15.29 -3.39
N PRO A 53 13.08 16.55 -3.71
CA PRO A 53 13.96 17.70 -3.51
C PRO A 53 14.21 17.85 -2.00
N ASN A 54 15.22 17.15 -1.50
CA ASN A 54 15.56 17.07 -0.09
C ASN A 54 16.86 17.83 0.22
N SER A 55 16.89 18.47 1.39
CA SER A 55 18.08 19.13 1.92
C SER A 55 18.23 18.74 3.38
N ASN A 56 19.29 17.99 3.71
CA ASN A 56 19.53 17.44 5.05
C ASN A 56 18.33 16.66 5.59
N GLY A 57 17.70 15.83 4.74
CA GLY A 57 16.57 14.98 5.11
C GLY A 57 15.20 15.67 5.12
N VAL A 58 15.12 16.99 4.92
CA VAL A 58 13.85 17.71 4.79
C VAL A 58 13.43 17.73 3.32
N ILE A 59 12.26 17.19 2.99
CA ILE A 59 11.65 17.34 1.66
C ILE A 59 11.03 18.72 1.54
N SER A 60 11.13 19.35 0.37
CA SER A 60 10.43 20.61 0.10
C SER A 60 8.93 20.49 0.36
N PRO A 61 8.29 21.46 1.06
CA PRO A 61 6.83 21.56 1.17
C PRO A 61 6.05 21.48 -0.14
N SER A 62 6.67 21.79 -1.28
CA SER A 62 6.06 21.75 -2.61
C SER A 62 6.56 20.59 -3.46
N ALA A 63 7.13 19.54 -2.85
CA ALA A 63 7.67 18.41 -3.60
C ALA A 63 6.58 17.67 -4.38
N PRO A 64 6.87 17.21 -5.62
CA PRO A 64 5.90 16.47 -6.43
C PRO A 64 5.41 15.16 -5.81
N SER A 65 6.19 14.57 -4.89
CA SER A 65 5.86 13.33 -4.18
C SER A 65 4.82 13.51 -3.07
N GLN A 66 4.27 14.72 -2.87
CA GLN A 66 3.24 14.96 -1.86
C GLN A 66 2.00 14.12 -2.17
N MET A 67 1.51 13.42 -1.16
CA MET A 67 0.26 12.67 -1.25
C MET A 67 -0.92 13.59 -0.89
N LEU A 68 -2.02 13.42 -1.59
CA LEU A 68 -3.22 14.24 -1.43
C LEU A 68 -4.33 13.42 -0.78
N TYR A 69 -5.03 14.01 0.19
CA TYR A 69 -6.12 13.33 0.88
C TYR A 69 -7.34 13.18 -0.04
N ASN A 70 -7.88 11.96 -0.08
CA ASN A 70 -9.09 11.59 -0.79
C ASN A 70 -10.18 11.21 0.24
N GLU A 71 -11.16 12.10 0.38
CA GLU A 71 -12.26 11.93 1.34
C GLU A 71 -13.16 10.73 1.02
N ASN A 72 -13.19 10.23 -0.23
CA ASN A 72 -14.08 9.15 -0.63
C ASN A 72 -13.64 7.77 -0.12
N ASN A 73 -12.37 7.62 0.23
CA ASN A 73 -11.81 6.36 0.69
C ASN A 73 -10.87 6.52 1.89
N ASP A 74 -10.92 7.69 2.54
CA ASP A 74 -10.17 8.05 3.75
C ASP A 74 -8.67 7.72 3.67
N SER A 75 -8.02 8.12 2.57
CA SER A 75 -6.60 7.86 2.37
C SER A 75 -5.86 9.00 1.69
N TYR A 76 -4.57 9.14 1.97
CA TYR A 76 -3.67 10.02 1.22
C TYR A 76 -3.12 9.24 0.04
N GLU A 77 -3.12 9.84 -1.16
CA GLU A 77 -2.83 9.13 -2.41
C GLU A 77 -1.79 9.86 -3.26
N LYS A 78 -0.95 9.08 -3.96
CA LYS A 78 -0.06 9.57 -5.02
C LYS A 78 0.15 8.47 -6.06
N SER A 79 -0.09 8.78 -7.33
CA SER A 79 0.11 7.82 -8.42
C SER A 79 1.41 8.08 -9.20
N TYR A 80 2.02 7.00 -9.68
CA TYR A 80 3.17 7.00 -10.57
C TYR A 80 2.95 5.98 -11.69
N SER A 81 3.43 6.31 -12.90
CA SER A 81 3.52 5.36 -14.00
C SER A 81 4.85 4.60 -13.90
N LEU A 82 4.78 3.32 -13.52
CA LEU A 82 5.95 2.49 -13.23
C LEU A 82 6.13 1.42 -14.30
N GLN A 83 7.38 1.03 -14.56
CA GLN A 83 7.66 -0.03 -15.53
C GLN A 83 7.38 -1.40 -14.90
N ILE A 84 6.61 -2.23 -15.60
CA ILE A 84 6.35 -3.62 -15.20
C ILE A 84 7.65 -4.43 -15.30
N GLY A 85 7.92 -5.23 -14.27
CA GLY A 85 9.13 -6.05 -14.15
C GLY A 85 10.30 -5.35 -13.47
N GLU A 86 10.17 -4.07 -13.11
CA GLU A 86 11.20 -3.31 -12.40
C GLU A 86 10.97 -3.26 -10.89
N GLU A 87 12.05 -3.00 -10.16
CA GLU A 87 12.06 -2.75 -8.71
C GLU A 87 12.16 -1.25 -8.43
N TYR A 88 11.38 -0.78 -7.46
CA TYR A 88 11.45 0.59 -6.95
C TYR A 88 11.61 0.62 -5.44
N LEU A 89 12.46 1.51 -4.95
CA LEU A 89 12.64 1.78 -3.53
C LEU A 89 11.89 3.06 -3.16
N TYR A 90 11.19 3.05 -2.02
CA TYR A 90 10.47 4.24 -1.54
C TYR A 90 10.42 4.31 -0.01
N LYS A 91 9.98 5.47 0.47
CA LYS A 91 9.65 5.71 1.88
C LYS A 91 8.48 6.67 2.00
N LEU A 92 7.88 6.68 3.18
CA LEU A 92 6.99 7.76 3.60
C LEU A 92 7.80 8.83 4.32
N HIS A 93 7.51 10.09 3.98
CA HIS A 93 8.07 11.25 4.67
C HIS A 93 6.95 12.10 5.23
N PHE A 94 6.95 12.30 6.54
CA PHE A 94 5.93 13.09 7.24
C PHE A 94 6.52 14.45 7.59
N HIS A 95 5.74 15.51 7.40
CA HIS A 95 5.98 16.78 8.08
C HIS A 95 4.97 16.94 9.21
N TYR A 96 5.43 17.27 10.40
CA TYR A 96 4.58 17.56 11.56
C TYR A 96 4.28 19.06 11.71
N ASN A 97 4.94 19.92 10.91
CA ASN A 97 4.69 21.35 10.89
C ASN A 97 4.69 21.93 9.46
N ALA A 98 4.23 23.18 9.34
CA ALA A 98 4.07 23.82 8.04
C ALA A 98 5.41 24.05 7.29
N SER A 99 6.52 24.25 8.01
CA SER A 99 7.83 24.48 7.40
C SER A 99 8.51 23.18 6.92
N GLY A 100 8.11 22.03 7.44
CA GLY A 100 8.80 20.74 7.23
C GLY A 100 10.03 20.54 8.09
N GLY A 101 10.34 21.46 9.00
CA GLY A 101 11.50 21.34 9.89
C GLY A 101 11.34 20.31 11.01
N ASP A 102 10.10 19.87 11.26
CA ASP A 102 9.78 18.73 12.11
C ASP A 102 9.23 17.62 11.22
N TYR A 103 9.96 16.52 11.10
CA TYR A 103 9.71 15.49 10.09
C TYR A 103 10.19 14.11 10.52
N ALA A 104 9.67 13.07 9.86
CA ALA A 104 10.14 11.70 10.00
C ALA A 104 10.21 11.00 8.64
N TRP A 105 11.20 10.12 8.49
CA TRP A 105 11.27 9.14 7.42
C TRP A 105 10.85 7.79 7.98
N VAL A 106 9.83 7.17 7.39
CA VAL A 106 9.30 5.88 7.85
C VAL A 106 9.18 4.96 6.64
N SER A 107 9.56 3.70 6.81
CA SER A 107 9.21 2.66 5.85
C SER A 107 7.69 2.55 5.78
N ASP A 108 7.16 2.16 4.62
CA ASP A 108 5.72 1.91 4.49
C ASP A 108 5.28 0.78 5.45
N PRO A 109 4.43 1.07 6.47
CA PRO A 109 3.98 0.07 7.43
C PRO A 109 3.21 -1.08 6.78
N MET A 110 2.70 -0.86 5.57
CA MET A 110 1.89 -1.82 4.81
C MET A 110 2.71 -2.66 3.85
N ASN A 111 4.02 -2.42 3.74
CA ASN A 111 4.93 -3.19 2.92
C ASN A 111 5.93 -3.93 3.81
N PRO A 112 5.86 -5.28 3.88
CA PRO A 112 6.77 -6.06 4.73
C PRO A 112 8.21 -6.10 4.19
N GLU A 113 8.42 -5.78 2.91
CA GLU A 113 9.73 -5.89 2.27
C GLU A 113 10.49 -4.57 2.37
N THR A 114 11.63 -4.60 3.07
CA THR A 114 12.53 -3.45 3.20
C THR A 114 13.97 -3.81 2.88
N THR A 115 14.78 -2.82 2.49
CA THR A 115 16.22 -3.00 2.31
C THR A 115 16.91 -3.34 3.64
N SER A 116 18.02 -4.08 3.57
CA SER A 116 18.84 -4.46 4.74
C SER A 116 20.17 -3.68 4.82
N ASP A 117 20.28 -2.59 4.05
CA ASP A 117 21.45 -1.72 3.96
C ASP A 117 21.52 -0.65 5.05
N GLY A 118 20.64 -0.73 6.05
CA GLY A 118 20.52 0.21 7.16
C GLY A 118 19.70 1.45 6.85
N TRP A 119 19.15 1.57 5.63
CA TRP A 119 18.21 2.63 5.29
C TRP A 119 16.76 2.20 5.45
N ASP A 120 16.44 0.91 5.49
CA ASP A 120 15.07 0.40 5.64
C ASP A 120 14.09 0.97 4.60
N ASN A 121 14.52 1.10 3.34
CA ASN A 121 13.64 1.56 2.27
C ASN A 121 12.63 0.46 1.93
N SER A 122 11.36 0.80 1.74
CA SER A 122 10.35 -0.14 1.27
C SER A 122 10.61 -0.51 -0.19
N ILE A 123 10.43 -1.79 -0.52
CA ILE A 123 10.73 -2.35 -1.84
C ILE A 123 9.41 -2.66 -2.56
N LEU A 124 9.20 -2.10 -3.75
CA LEU A 124 8.09 -2.42 -4.64
C LEU A 124 8.62 -3.13 -5.89
N TYR A 125 8.18 -4.37 -6.12
CA TYR A 125 8.34 -5.04 -7.41
C TYR A 125 7.05 -4.87 -8.22
N VAL A 126 7.15 -4.31 -9.42
CA VAL A 126 5.96 -4.03 -10.23
C VAL A 126 5.62 -5.26 -11.08
N THR A 127 4.47 -5.85 -10.82
CA THR A 127 3.89 -6.96 -11.59
C THR A 127 2.58 -6.54 -12.24
N ASP A 128 2.06 -7.34 -13.17
CA ASP A 128 0.71 -7.18 -13.70
C ASP A 128 -0.02 -8.53 -13.61
N PRO A 129 -1.07 -8.67 -12.78
CA PRO A 129 -1.61 -7.66 -11.85
C PRO A 129 -0.68 -7.39 -10.65
N LEU A 130 -0.87 -6.24 -10.02
CA LEU A 130 -0.25 -5.84 -8.74
C LEU A 130 -1.34 -5.54 -7.71
N PHE A 131 -1.33 -6.29 -6.61
CA PHE A 131 -2.15 -6.03 -5.42
C PHE A 131 -1.27 -5.35 -4.38
N PHE A 132 -1.64 -4.14 -3.96
CA PHE A 132 -0.74 -3.26 -3.22
C PHE A 132 -1.43 -2.57 -2.04
N GLN A 133 -0.71 -2.49 -0.91
CA GLN A 133 -1.10 -1.82 0.32
C GLN A 133 -2.54 -2.13 0.78
N PRO A 134 -2.86 -3.38 1.20
CA PRO A 134 -4.15 -3.69 1.82
C PRO A 134 -4.29 -2.98 3.18
N ALA A 135 -5.38 -2.22 3.36
CA ALA A 135 -5.60 -1.40 4.56
C ALA A 135 -6.93 -1.71 5.23
N ARG A 136 -6.91 -1.76 6.56
CA ARG A 136 -8.08 -1.71 7.43
C ARG A 136 -8.19 -0.29 8.01
N HIS A 137 -9.32 0.34 7.82
CA HIS A 137 -9.62 1.67 8.32
C HIS A 137 -10.19 1.54 9.73
N LEU A 138 -9.60 2.22 10.71
CA LEU A 138 -9.97 2.07 12.12
C LEU A 138 -10.68 3.32 12.64
N ASN A 139 -11.64 3.12 13.54
CA ASN A 139 -12.16 4.21 14.36
C ASN A 139 -11.35 4.37 15.67
N GLU A 140 -11.69 5.36 16.48
CA GLU A 140 -11.04 5.65 17.77
C GLU A 140 -11.09 4.49 18.78
N ASP A 141 -12.07 3.60 18.66
CA ASP A 141 -12.21 2.40 19.49
C ASP A 141 -11.32 1.22 19.00
N GLY A 142 -10.58 1.41 17.90
CA GLY A 142 -9.80 0.35 17.26
C GLY A 142 -10.64 -0.67 16.51
N MET A 143 -11.88 -0.34 16.15
CA MET A 143 -12.75 -1.19 15.33
C MET A 143 -12.60 -0.85 13.85
N VAL A 144 -12.70 -1.85 12.97
CA VAL A 144 -12.56 -1.72 11.53
C VAL A 144 -13.85 -1.16 10.93
N THR A 145 -13.77 0.04 10.35
CA THR A 145 -14.87 0.75 9.68
C THR A 145 -14.78 0.72 8.16
N GLY A 146 -13.69 0.18 7.62
CA GLY A 146 -13.51 0.05 6.18
C GLY A 146 -12.37 -0.88 5.81
N LEU A 147 -12.42 -1.42 4.60
CA LEU A 147 -11.39 -2.26 4.01
C LEU A 147 -11.04 -1.71 2.63
N SER A 148 -9.75 -1.70 2.29
CA SER A 148 -9.32 -1.16 1.01
C SER A 148 -8.07 -1.83 0.46
N LEU A 149 -7.89 -1.83 -0.86
CA LEU A 149 -6.78 -2.48 -1.55
C LEU A 149 -6.47 -1.75 -2.86
N GLY A 150 -5.19 -1.53 -3.18
CA GLY A 150 -4.77 -1.14 -4.52
C GLY A 150 -4.77 -2.37 -5.44
N ILE A 151 -5.51 -2.30 -6.53
CA ILE A 151 -5.62 -3.33 -7.58
C ILE A 151 -5.21 -2.66 -8.89
N HIS A 152 -3.97 -2.87 -9.30
CA HIS A 152 -3.39 -2.26 -10.49
C HIS A 152 -3.16 -3.35 -11.54
N THR A 153 -3.78 -3.19 -12.70
CA THR A 153 -3.59 -4.10 -13.83
C THR A 153 -3.89 -3.39 -15.14
N ASN A 154 -3.26 -3.83 -16.25
CA ASN A 154 -3.67 -3.43 -17.59
C ASN A 154 -4.77 -4.33 -18.18
N GLU A 155 -5.12 -5.41 -17.48
CA GLU A 155 -6.13 -6.39 -17.90
C GLU A 155 -7.53 -6.02 -17.38
N GLN A 156 -8.56 -6.66 -17.94
CA GLN A 156 -9.94 -6.41 -17.49
C GLN A 156 -10.22 -7.09 -16.15
N ILE A 157 -10.64 -6.30 -15.16
CA ILE A 157 -11.18 -6.83 -13.90
C ILE A 157 -12.63 -7.28 -14.12
N ASP A 158 -12.92 -8.56 -13.90
CA ASP A 158 -14.27 -9.11 -14.02
C ASP A 158 -15.10 -8.86 -12.77
N SER A 159 -14.49 -9.03 -11.60
CA SER A 159 -15.16 -8.84 -10.31
C SER A 159 -14.18 -8.66 -9.16
N ILE A 160 -14.63 -7.93 -8.14
CA ILE A 160 -13.96 -7.82 -6.85
C ILE A 160 -14.97 -8.27 -5.80
N ARG A 161 -14.56 -9.15 -4.90
CA ARG A 161 -15.39 -9.64 -3.80
C ARG A 161 -14.59 -9.67 -2.52
N TYR A 162 -15.25 -9.42 -1.40
CA TYR A 162 -14.61 -9.52 -0.09
C TYR A 162 -15.44 -10.35 0.88
N LYS A 163 -14.79 -10.87 1.91
CA LYS A 163 -15.40 -11.65 2.99
C LYS A 163 -14.80 -11.23 4.32
N ILE A 164 -15.62 -11.19 5.37
CA ILE A 164 -15.22 -10.88 6.74
C ILE A 164 -15.74 -11.98 7.66
N GLY A 165 -14.87 -12.55 8.50
CA GLY A 165 -15.24 -13.63 9.41
C GLY A 165 -15.88 -14.80 8.66
N GLU A 166 -17.09 -15.18 9.08
CA GLU A 166 -17.88 -16.25 8.47
C GLU A 166 -18.91 -15.77 7.44
N ASP A 167 -18.89 -14.48 7.08
CA ASP A 167 -19.84 -13.91 6.11
C ASP A 167 -19.68 -14.56 4.71
N ASN A 168 -20.71 -14.42 3.87
CA ASN A 168 -20.60 -14.74 2.44
C ASN A 168 -19.76 -13.69 1.72
N TYR A 169 -19.26 -14.02 0.52
CA TYR A 169 -18.61 -13.03 -0.33
C TYR A 169 -19.61 -11.92 -0.75
N ILE A 170 -19.16 -10.67 -0.63
CA ILE A 170 -19.91 -9.45 -0.92
C ILE A 170 -19.19 -8.70 -2.05
N SER A 171 -19.94 -7.99 -2.91
CA SER A 171 -19.42 -7.30 -4.11
C SER A 171 -19.94 -5.86 -4.23
N ASP A 172 -20.17 -5.19 -3.11
CA ASP A 172 -20.76 -3.83 -3.01
C ASP A 172 -19.74 -2.73 -2.68
N GLY A 173 -18.43 -3.04 -2.76
CA GLY A 173 -17.39 -2.03 -2.63
C GLY A 173 -17.26 -1.14 -3.87
N TYR A 174 -16.58 -0.02 -3.70
CA TYR A 174 -16.29 0.97 -4.73
C TYR A 174 -14.90 0.71 -5.31
N PHE A 175 -14.81 0.67 -6.63
CA PHE A 175 -13.54 0.62 -7.35
C PHE A 175 -13.35 1.95 -8.08
N PHE A 176 -12.28 2.66 -7.74
CA PHE A 176 -11.94 3.97 -8.28
C PHE A 176 -11.03 3.86 -9.50
N ASP A 177 -11.09 4.85 -10.40
CA ASP A 177 -10.31 4.88 -11.64
C ASP A 177 -8.78 4.84 -11.42
N ASN A 178 -8.30 5.18 -10.23
CA ASN A 178 -6.88 5.12 -9.85
C ASN A 178 -6.43 3.73 -9.35
N GLY A 179 -7.28 2.71 -9.51
CA GLY A 179 -7.00 1.34 -9.11
C GLY A 179 -7.32 1.03 -7.64
N ASN A 180 -7.94 1.93 -6.89
CA ASN A 180 -8.22 1.69 -5.48
C ASN A 180 -9.60 1.05 -5.30
N PHE A 181 -9.64 -0.07 -4.60
CA PHE A 181 -10.86 -0.66 -4.06
C PHE A 181 -11.07 -0.20 -2.62
N TYR A 182 -12.31 0.15 -2.26
CA TYR A 182 -12.72 0.51 -0.91
C TYR A 182 -14.12 0.01 -0.60
N VAL A 183 -14.33 -0.46 0.63
CA VAL A 183 -15.66 -0.74 1.17
C VAL A 183 -15.75 -0.21 2.60
N SER A 184 -16.87 0.46 2.91
CA SER A 184 -17.21 0.87 4.27
C SER A 184 -17.94 -0.26 5.00
N LEU A 185 -17.64 -0.45 6.27
CA LEU A 185 -18.19 -1.49 7.11
C LEU A 185 -19.07 -0.86 8.19
N ASN A 186 -20.38 -1.09 8.07
CA ASN A 186 -21.35 -0.67 9.05
C ASN A 186 -22.32 -1.84 9.34
N PRO A 187 -22.31 -2.41 10.55
CA PRO A 187 -21.55 -1.99 11.72
C PRO A 187 -20.03 -2.22 11.59
N ALA A 188 -19.25 -1.50 12.39
CA ALA A 188 -17.80 -1.69 12.49
C ALA A 188 -17.47 -3.12 12.97
N ARG A 189 -16.35 -3.67 12.48
CA ARG A 189 -15.93 -5.06 12.69
C ARG A 189 -14.71 -5.15 13.59
N SER A 190 -14.50 -6.30 14.20
CA SER A 190 -13.34 -6.52 15.09
C SER A 190 -12.05 -6.62 14.29
N LEU A 191 -10.97 -6.01 14.76
CA LEU A 191 -9.62 -6.18 14.20
C LEU A 191 -9.15 -7.64 14.14
N PHE A 192 -9.74 -8.51 14.97
CA PHE A 192 -9.38 -9.92 15.10
C PHE A 192 -10.16 -10.85 14.18
N GLU A 193 -11.19 -10.36 13.48
CA GLU A 193 -11.87 -11.15 12.44
C GLU A 193 -10.94 -11.45 11.26
N SER A 194 -11.29 -12.46 10.47
CA SER A 194 -10.66 -12.68 9.18
C SER A 194 -11.14 -11.64 8.17
N TYR A 195 -10.25 -11.21 7.28
CA TYR A 195 -10.54 -10.27 6.20
C TYR A 195 -9.94 -10.81 4.92
N LYS A 196 -10.75 -10.97 3.88
CA LYS A 196 -10.29 -11.52 2.60
C LYS A 196 -10.84 -10.72 1.43
N ILE A 197 -10.01 -10.49 0.42
CA ILE A 197 -10.40 -9.90 -0.87
C ILE A 197 -9.97 -10.85 -1.98
N GLU A 198 -10.92 -11.17 -2.87
CA GLU A 198 -10.69 -11.90 -4.10
C GLU A 198 -10.98 -11.02 -5.31
N VAL A 199 -10.14 -11.15 -6.32
CA VAL A 199 -10.26 -10.40 -7.57
C VAL A 199 -10.24 -11.41 -8.72
N SER A 200 -11.17 -11.28 -9.66
CA SER A 200 -11.14 -12.01 -10.93
C SER A 200 -10.67 -11.06 -12.03
N ILE A 201 -9.64 -11.47 -12.77
CA ILE A 201 -9.05 -10.71 -13.87
C ILE A 201 -8.91 -11.68 -15.05
N GLU A 202 -9.52 -11.34 -16.20
CA GLU A 202 -9.55 -12.19 -17.41
C GLU A 202 -9.96 -13.65 -17.14
N GLY A 203 -10.91 -13.86 -16.22
CA GLY A 203 -11.40 -15.18 -15.81
C GLY A 203 -10.49 -15.95 -14.83
N GLN A 204 -9.34 -15.40 -14.45
CA GLN A 204 -8.47 -15.94 -13.42
C GLN A 204 -8.79 -15.34 -12.05
N ASN A 205 -8.95 -16.19 -11.03
CA ASN A 205 -9.20 -15.74 -9.66
C ASN A 205 -7.90 -15.62 -8.86
N TYR A 206 -7.77 -14.51 -8.13
CA TYR A 206 -6.65 -14.19 -7.24
C TYR A 206 -7.17 -13.97 -5.82
N ILE A 207 -6.44 -14.50 -4.83
CA ILE A 207 -6.58 -14.06 -3.44
C ILE A 207 -5.66 -12.86 -3.27
N ALA A 208 -6.24 -11.67 -3.33
CA ALA A 208 -5.51 -10.41 -3.38
C ALA A 208 -5.13 -9.89 -1.98
N TYR A 209 -5.92 -10.25 -0.97
CA TYR A 209 -5.63 -10.01 0.44
C TYR A 209 -6.26 -11.13 1.27
N ASP A 210 -5.52 -11.66 2.24
CA ASP A 210 -6.00 -12.68 3.17
C ASP A 210 -5.35 -12.47 4.54
N GLN A 211 -6.17 -12.06 5.51
CA GLN A 211 -5.82 -12.03 6.91
C GLN A 211 -6.68 -13.06 7.64
N PRO A 212 -6.07 -14.08 8.27
CA PRO A 212 -6.82 -15.04 9.06
C PRO A 212 -7.33 -14.42 10.36
N GLU A 213 -8.32 -15.07 10.96
CA GLU A 213 -8.81 -14.70 12.30
C GLU A 213 -7.70 -14.88 13.35
N ILE A 214 -7.63 -13.95 14.30
CA ILE A 214 -6.70 -14.00 15.42
C ILE A 214 -7.46 -14.38 16.69
N THR A 215 -7.17 -15.55 17.25
CA THR A 215 -7.73 -15.96 18.54
C THR A 215 -6.94 -15.35 19.69
N ILE A 216 -7.60 -14.58 20.55
CA ILE A 216 -7.01 -14.08 21.80
C ILE A 216 -7.30 -15.07 22.93
N ASN A 217 -6.22 -15.63 23.49
CA ASN A 217 -6.31 -16.42 24.71
C ASN A 217 -6.01 -15.50 25.92
N GLU A 218 -7.04 -15.15 26.68
CA GLU A 218 -6.85 -14.43 27.93
C GLU A 218 -6.31 -15.38 29.01
N GLU A 219 -5.04 -15.23 29.35
CA GLU A 219 -4.47 -15.90 30.51
C GLU A 219 -4.72 -15.10 31.79
N SER A 220 -5.14 -15.79 32.84
CA SER A 220 -5.29 -15.14 34.15
C SER A 220 -3.94 -14.61 34.62
N MET A 221 -3.93 -13.37 35.12
CA MET A 221 -2.75 -12.75 35.70
C MET A 221 -2.06 -13.71 36.68
N PRO A 222 -0.77 -14.05 36.47
CA PRO A 222 -0.08 -15.04 37.29
C PRO A 222 -0.21 -14.70 38.78
N SER A 223 -0.47 -15.72 39.61
CA SER A 223 -0.78 -15.56 41.03
C SER A 223 0.33 -14.83 41.82
N TYR A 224 1.59 -14.89 41.34
CA TYR A 224 2.72 -14.19 41.93
C TYR A 224 2.76 -12.67 41.62
N LEU A 225 2.01 -12.20 40.62
CA LEU A 225 1.84 -10.79 40.27
C LEU A 225 0.61 -10.16 40.94
N LYS A 226 -0.28 -10.96 41.54
CA LYS A 226 -1.34 -10.44 42.43
C LYS A 226 -0.67 -9.83 43.65
N ARG A 227 -0.51 -8.49 43.62
CA ARG A 227 -0.08 -7.70 44.79
C ARG A 227 -0.89 -8.19 46.00
N ARG A 228 -0.19 -8.64 47.05
CA ARG A 228 -0.80 -8.86 48.37
C ARG A 228 -1.46 -7.55 48.77
N SER A 229 -2.78 -7.45 48.66
CA SER A 229 -3.54 -6.42 49.35
C SER A 229 -3.16 -6.57 50.82
N LYS A 230 -2.57 -5.52 51.40
CA LYS A 230 -2.21 -5.51 52.81
C LYS A 230 -3.42 -5.92 53.64
N LEU A 231 -3.15 -6.79 54.59
CA LEU A 231 -4.02 -7.17 55.69
C LEU A 231 -4.56 -5.92 56.39
N ASP A 232 -5.86 -5.92 56.66
CA ASP A 232 -6.43 -5.36 57.89
C ASP A 232 -6.63 -6.52 58.88
#